data_AF-A0A945J399-F1
#
_entry.id   AF-A0A945J399-F1
#
_cell.length_a   1.000
_cell.length_b   1.000
_cell.length_c   1.000
_cell.angle_alpha   90.00
_cell.angle_beta   90.00
_cell.angle_gamma   90.00
#
_symmetry.space_group_name_H-M   'P 1'
#
loop_
_entity.id
_entity.type
_entity.pdbx_description
1 polymer ?
#
loop_
_entity_poly.entity_id
_entity_poly.type
_entity_poly.pdbx_seq_one_letter_code
_entity_poly.pdbx_strand_id
1 'polypeptide(L)'
;MPGRKKSETKILLHFILMGVLFFLAMPVNAQERPGEELKNLTAGEMAPLALKDSMYYHFDEWFARFTGEINRLTSAEPSIANQVELMKFHFNYAGLLGELCHTLAFTSKYQDEKIANDFLTHSRRVKTIAKSILSDDS
;
A
#
# COMPACT_ATOMS: atom_id res chain seq x y z
N MET A 1 56.80 13.28 5.20
CA MET A 1 55.96 12.78 4.07
C MET A 1 54.48 13.11 4.33
N PRO A 2 53.95 14.25 3.86
CA PRO A 2 52.54 14.60 3.97
C PRO A 2 51.85 14.34 2.62
N GLY A 3 51.46 13.09 2.34
CA GLY A 3 50.84 12.76 1.04
C GLY A 3 49.73 11.70 1.09
N ARG A 4 49.60 10.96 2.20
CA ARG A 4 48.74 9.77 2.25
C ARG A 4 47.27 10.07 2.58
N LYS A 5 46.99 11.06 3.44
CA LYS A 5 45.60 11.38 3.88
C LYS A 5 44.71 12.01 2.80
N LYS A 6 45.26 12.81 1.89
CA LYS A 6 44.48 13.57 0.88
C LYS A 6 43.97 12.70 -0.28
N SER A 7 44.58 11.52 -0.48
CA SER A 7 44.21 10.54 -1.51
C SER A 7 42.98 9.73 -1.07
N GLU A 8 42.98 9.25 0.17
CA GLU A 8 41.91 8.42 0.73
C GLU A 8 40.58 9.18 0.84
N THR A 9 40.61 10.47 1.18
CA THR A 9 39.39 11.29 1.25
C THR A 9 38.74 11.49 -0.12
N LYS A 10 39.53 11.58 -1.19
CA LYS A 10 39.01 11.70 -2.56
C LYS A 10 38.38 10.40 -3.02
N ILE A 11 39.00 9.27 -2.71
CA ILE A 11 38.50 7.93 -3.06
C ILE A 11 37.18 7.66 -2.32
N LEU A 12 37.10 7.95 -1.02
CA LEU A 12 35.88 7.81 -0.23
C LEU A 12 34.74 8.69 -0.75
N LEU A 13 35.04 9.93 -1.18
CA LEU A 13 34.04 10.82 -1.77
C LEU A 13 33.53 10.32 -3.12
N HIS A 14 34.37 9.66 -3.93
CA HIS A 14 33.94 9.06 -5.20
C HIS A 14 33.05 7.82 -4.98
N PHE A 15 33.34 6.99 -3.96
CA PHE A 15 32.48 5.85 -3.62
C PHE A 15 31.11 6.28 -3.11
N ILE A 16 31.03 7.36 -2.31
CA ILE A 16 29.75 7.92 -1.86
C ILE A 16 28.97 8.51 -3.04
N LEU A 17 29.63 9.24 -3.94
CA LEU A 17 28.97 9.85 -5.11
C LEU A 17 28.45 8.79 -6.10
N MET A 18 29.22 7.71 -6.33
CA MET A 18 28.80 6.57 -7.15
C MET A 18 27.64 5.79 -6.51
N GLY A 19 27.64 5.65 -5.18
CA GLY A 19 26.53 5.03 -4.44
C GLY A 19 25.22 5.82 -4.59
N VAL A 20 25.27 7.15 -4.49
CA VAL A 20 24.09 8.03 -4.65
C VAL A 20 23.57 8.02 -6.09
N LEU A 21 24.45 8.00 -7.08
CA LEU A 21 24.05 7.90 -8.50
C LEU A 21 23.44 6.53 -8.84
N PHE A 22 23.85 5.46 -8.17
CA PHE A 22 23.27 4.12 -8.35
C PHE A 22 21.82 4.03 -7.86
N PHE A 23 21.45 4.78 -6.82
CA PHE A 23 20.05 4.87 -6.37
C PHE A 23 19.16 5.75 -7.26
N LEU A 24 19.75 6.70 -8.00
CA LEU A 24 19.03 7.53 -8.97
C LEU A 24 18.85 6.84 -10.34
N ALA A 25 19.69 5.86 -10.64
CA ALA A 25 19.66 5.09 -11.89
C ALA A 25 18.90 3.75 -11.78
N MET A 26 18.44 3.39 -10.57
CA MET A 26 17.40 2.36 -10.46
C MET A 26 16.19 2.92 -11.19
N PRO A 27 15.69 2.29 -12.27
CA PRO A 27 14.31 2.54 -12.63
C PRO A 27 13.55 2.20 -11.35
N VAL A 28 12.92 3.21 -10.75
CA VAL A 28 11.73 2.96 -9.98
C VAL A 28 10.82 2.28 -11.00
N ASN A 29 10.89 0.96 -11.05
CA ASN A 29 9.76 0.14 -11.37
C ASN A 29 8.77 0.48 -10.25
N ALA A 30 8.16 1.66 -10.35
CA ALA A 30 6.76 1.82 -10.15
C ALA A 30 6.22 0.68 -11.01
N GLN A 31 6.02 -0.46 -10.35
CA GLN A 31 5.22 -1.53 -10.88
C GLN A 31 4.00 -0.80 -11.39
N GLU A 32 3.88 -0.71 -12.72
CA GLU A 32 2.72 -0.19 -13.38
C GLU A 32 1.59 -1.04 -12.82
N ARG A 33 0.96 -0.58 -11.73
CA ARG A 33 -0.29 -1.13 -11.27
C ARG A 33 -1.18 -0.84 -12.45
N PRO A 34 -1.68 -1.87 -13.15
CA PRO A 34 -2.36 -1.68 -14.42
C PRO A 34 -3.60 -0.84 -14.13
N GLY A 35 -3.49 0.47 -14.39
CA GLY A 35 -4.53 1.45 -14.05
C GLY A 35 -5.80 1.24 -14.87
N GLU A 36 -5.70 0.45 -15.93
CA GLU A 36 -6.82 0.10 -16.80
C GLU A 36 -7.46 -1.26 -16.49
N GLU A 37 -6.73 -2.25 -15.96
CA GLU A 37 -7.31 -3.58 -15.63
C GLU A 37 -8.24 -3.57 -14.40
N LEU A 38 -8.21 -2.50 -13.61
CA LEU A 38 -9.01 -2.36 -12.38
C LEU A 38 -10.26 -1.48 -12.55
N LYS A 39 -10.64 -1.13 -13.79
CA LYS A 39 -11.88 -0.37 -14.04
C LYS A 39 -13.09 -1.30 -13.92
N ASN A 40 -14.12 -0.84 -13.21
CA ASN A 40 -15.40 -1.54 -13.00
C ASN A 40 -15.35 -2.81 -12.14
N LEU A 41 -14.38 -2.92 -11.21
CA LEU A 41 -14.44 -3.97 -10.20
C LEU A 41 -15.73 -3.86 -9.38
N THR A 42 -16.33 -5.00 -9.07
CA THR A 42 -17.39 -5.10 -8.06
C THR A 42 -16.84 -4.78 -6.67
N ALA A 43 -17.72 -4.45 -5.73
CA ALA A 43 -17.35 -4.24 -4.34
C ALA A 43 -16.68 -5.50 -3.74
N GLY A 44 -17.11 -6.69 -4.18
CA GLY A 44 -16.55 -7.98 -3.74
C GLY A 44 -15.12 -8.22 -4.22
N GLU A 45 -14.76 -7.71 -5.39
CA GLU A 45 -13.39 -7.79 -5.92
C GLU A 45 -12.50 -6.70 -5.34
N MET A 46 -13.05 -5.50 -5.12
CA MET A 46 -12.31 -4.36 -4.61
C MET A 46 -11.93 -4.51 -3.13
N ALA A 47 -12.83 -5.06 -2.31
CA ALA A 47 -12.65 -5.21 -0.87
C ALA A 47 -11.38 -5.99 -0.46
N PRO A 48 -11.11 -7.21 -0.96
CA PRO A 48 -9.90 -7.94 -0.58
C PRO A 48 -8.61 -7.25 -1.04
N LEU A 49 -8.65 -6.53 -2.16
CA LEU A 49 -7.51 -5.77 -2.66
C LEU A 49 -7.22 -4.56 -1.77
N ALA A 50 -8.25 -3.80 -1.41
CA ALA A 50 -8.15 -2.66 -0.49
C ALA A 50 -7.66 -3.09 0.90
N LEU A 51 -8.14 -4.22 1.41
CA LEU A 51 -7.68 -4.79 2.67
C LEU A 51 -6.22 -5.24 2.60
N LYS A 52 -5.79 -5.88 1.50
CA LYS A 52 -4.39 -6.27 1.31
C LYS A 52 -3.47 -5.05 1.33
N ASP A 53 -3.88 -3.98 0.67
CA ASP A 53 -3.10 -2.75 0.54
C ASP A 53 -3.12 -1.89 1.81
N SER A 54 -4.20 -1.92 2.59
CA SER A 54 -4.26 -1.23 3.89
C SER A 54 -3.21 -1.77 4.87
N MET A 55 -2.81 -3.05 4.74
CA MET A 55 -1.69 -3.62 5.49
C MET A 55 -0.35 -2.93 5.20
N TYR A 56 -0.25 -2.17 4.11
CA TYR A 56 0.90 -1.36 3.73
C TYR A 56 0.62 0.15 3.86
N TYR A 57 -0.48 0.52 4.51
CA TYR A 57 -0.90 1.90 4.73
C TYR A 57 -1.26 2.66 3.44
N HIS A 58 -1.55 1.96 2.35
CA HIS A 58 -1.95 2.56 1.08
C HIS A 58 -3.48 2.72 1.06
N PHE A 59 -4.02 3.73 1.72
CA PHE A 59 -5.48 3.92 1.83
C PHE A 59 -6.07 4.83 0.75
N ASP A 60 -5.38 5.92 0.39
CA ASP A 60 -5.93 7.01 -0.42
C ASP A 60 -6.43 6.56 -1.80
N GLU A 61 -5.66 5.69 -2.46
CA GLU A 61 -6.02 5.14 -3.78
C GLU A 61 -7.35 4.39 -3.72
N TRP A 62 -7.56 3.61 -2.65
CA TRP A 62 -8.78 2.82 -2.49
C TRP A 62 -9.97 3.71 -2.15
N PHE A 63 -9.82 4.70 -1.28
CA PHE A 63 -10.90 5.65 -1.04
C PHE A 63 -11.35 6.34 -2.32
N ALA A 64 -10.42 6.77 -3.17
CA ALA A 64 -10.75 7.37 -4.46
C ALA A 64 -11.51 6.40 -5.38
N ARG A 65 -11.07 5.14 -5.48
CA ARG A 65 -11.73 4.10 -6.30
C ARG A 65 -13.15 3.79 -5.81
N PHE A 66 -13.32 3.57 -4.51
CA PHE A 66 -14.63 3.33 -3.91
C PHE A 66 -15.57 4.52 -4.14
N THR A 67 -15.09 5.76 -3.94
CA THR A 67 -15.89 6.97 -4.21
C THR A 67 -16.30 7.05 -5.68
N GLY A 68 -15.41 6.69 -6.61
CA GLY A 68 -15.71 6.64 -8.04
C GLY A 68 -16.88 5.70 -8.36
N GLU A 69 -16.84 4.46 -7.86
CA GLU A 69 -17.91 3.48 -8.10
C GLU A 69 -19.22 3.83 -7.39
N ILE A 70 -19.15 4.39 -6.18
CA ILE A 70 -20.33 4.91 -5.46
C ILE A 70 -21.01 6.00 -6.30
N ASN A 71 -20.25 6.96 -6.82
CA ASN A 71 -20.78 8.04 -7.64
C ASN A 71 -21.38 7.51 -8.95
N ARG A 72 -20.71 6.54 -9.60
CA ARG A 72 -21.19 5.89 -10.82
C ARG A 72 -22.53 5.18 -10.58
N LEU A 73 -22.63 4.38 -9.52
CA LEU A 73 -23.84 3.62 -9.19
C LEU A 73 -24.98 4.50 -8.68
N THR A 74 -24.68 5.59 -7.98
CA THR A 74 -25.67 6.58 -7.55
C THR A 74 -26.27 7.32 -8.73
N SER A 75 -25.48 7.54 -9.79
CA SER A 75 -25.91 8.20 -11.02
C SER A 75 -26.53 7.24 -12.05
N ALA A 76 -26.47 5.93 -11.81
CA ALA A 76 -27.00 4.91 -12.72
C ALA A 76 -28.52 4.77 -12.58
N GLU A 77 -29.17 4.21 -13.61
CA GLU A 77 -30.59 3.89 -13.55
C GLU A 77 -30.89 2.96 -12.35
N PRO A 78 -31.89 3.26 -11.52
CA PRO A 78 -32.20 2.45 -10.35
C PRO A 78 -32.63 1.03 -10.75
N SER A 79 -31.85 0.04 -10.34
CA SER A 79 -32.20 -1.38 -10.41
C SER A 79 -31.83 -2.07 -9.11
N ILE A 80 -32.48 -3.19 -8.79
CA ILE A 80 -32.15 -3.97 -7.59
C ILE A 80 -30.67 -4.37 -7.59
N ALA A 81 -30.13 -4.77 -8.75
CA ALA A 81 -28.72 -5.13 -8.88
C ALA A 81 -27.79 -3.94 -8.54
N ASN A 82 -28.08 -2.75 -9.09
CA ASN A 82 -27.28 -1.54 -8.82
C ASN A 82 -27.39 -1.11 -7.35
N GLN A 83 -28.56 -1.21 -6.74
CA GLN A 83 -28.77 -0.85 -5.34
C GLN A 83 -28.05 -1.81 -4.39
N VAL A 84 -28.11 -3.12 -4.66
CA VAL A 84 -27.36 -4.13 -3.90
C VAL A 84 -25.87 -3.89 -4.01
N GLU A 85 -25.37 -3.59 -5.21
CA GLU A 85 -23.95 -3.34 -5.41
C GLU A 85 -23.49 -2.05 -4.72
N LEU A 86 -24.28 -0.97 -4.83
CA LEU A 86 -24.03 0.29 -4.13
C LEU A 86 -23.98 0.10 -2.60
N MET A 87 -24.90 -0.68 -2.04
CA MET A 87 -24.90 -1.03 -0.62
C MET A 87 -23.58 -1.71 -0.21
N LYS A 88 -23.08 -2.66 -1.01
CA LYS A 88 -21.80 -3.32 -0.73
C LYS A 88 -20.64 -2.35 -0.78
N PHE A 89 -20.61 -1.42 -1.74
CA PHE A 89 -19.56 -0.40 -1.80
C PHE A 89 -19.54 0.48 -0.55
N HIS A 90 -20.71 0.95 -0.09
CA HIS A 90 -20.80 1.71 1.16
C HIS A 90 -20.35 0.90 2.39
N PHE A 91 -20.76 -0.36 2.49
CA PHE A 91 -20.34 -1.24 3.59
C PHE A 91 -18.81 -1.41 3.63
N ASN A 92 -18.18 -1.69 2.48
CA ASN A 92 -16.73 -1.88 2.41
C ASN A 92 -15.95 -0.57 2.59
N TYR A 93 -16.46 0.57 2.11
CA TYR A 93 -15.87 1.88 2.39
C TYR A 93 -15.84 2.19 3.89
N ALA A 94 -16.94 1.91 4.60
CA ALA A 94 -17.01 2.06 6.05
C ALA A 94 -16.02 1.11 6.77
N GLY A 95 -15.88 -0.13 6.30
CA GLY A 95 -14.86 -1.05 6.79
C GLY A 95 -13.44 -0.50 6.64
N LEU A 96 -13.10 0.04 5.46
CA LEU A 96 -11.79 0.63 5.19
C LEU A 96 -11.50 1.86 6.06
N LEU A 97 -12.50 2.69 6.35
CA LEU A 97 -12.39 3.78 7.33
C LEU A 97 -12.10 3.25 8.74
N GLY A 98 -12.73 2.14 9.12
CA GLY A 98 -12.45 1.46 10.39
C GLY A 98 -11.00 1.01 10.51
N GLU A 99 -10.44 0.43 9.44
CA GLU A 99 -9.03 0.01 9.37
C GLU A 99 -8.06 1.20 9.40
N LEU A 100 -8.38 2.30 8.72
CA LEU A 100 -7.59 3.54 8.80
C LEU A 100 -7.60 4.08 10.24
N CYS A 101 -8.76 4.11 10.90
CA CYS A 101 -8.88 4.56 12.29
C CYS A 101 -8.04 3.68 13.23
N HIS A 102 -8.12 2.35 13.09
CA HIS A 102 -7.28 1.42 13.85
C HIS A 102 -5.79 1.69 13.62
N THR A 103 -5.38 1.82 12.37
CA THR A 103 -3.99 2.13 11.99
C THR A 103 -3.51 3.42 12.64
N LEU A 104 -4.29 4.50 12.53
CA LEU A 104 -3.97 5.81 13.10
C LEU A 104 -3.91 5.77 14.62
N ALA A 105 -4.77 5.00 15.28
CA ALA A 105 -4.73 4.85 16.73
C ALA A 105 -3.38 4.29 17.20
N PHE A 106 -2.87 3.26 16.52
CA PHE A 106 -1.55 2.67 16.83
C PHE A 106 -0.37 3.59 16.49
N THR A 107 -0.50 4.44 15.47
CA THR A 107 0.60 5.31 15.03
C THR A 107 0.61 6.70 15.67
N SER A 108 -0.49 7.19 16.24
CA SER A 108 -0.61 8.61 16.66
C SER A 108 -0.53 8.86 18.17
N LYS A 109 -1.17 8.06 19.03
CA LYS A 109 -1.23 8.34 20.48
C LYS A 109 -1.18 7.12 21.40
N TYR A 110 -1.47 5.92 20.86
CA TYR A 110 -1.25 4.64 21.55
C TYR A 110 0.07 4.00 21.13
N GLN A 111 1.04 4.83 20.76
CA GLN A 111 2.36 4.46 20.26
C GLN A 111 3.24 3.95 21.40
N ASP A 112 2.73 2.99 22.17
CA ASP A 112 3.55 2.13 23.00
C ASP A 112 4.47 1.36 22.04
N GLU A 113 5.76 1.60 22.17
CA GLU A 113 6.79 1.09 21.25
C GLU A 113 6.77 -0.44 21.16
N LYS A 114 6.39 -1.12 22.26
CA LYS A 114 6.24 -2.57 22.28
C LYS A 114 5.02 -3.00 21.45
N ILE A 115 3.87 -2.35 21.65
CA ILE A 115 2.64 -2.67 20.90
C ILE A 115 2.82 -2.41 19.40
N ALA A 116 3.46 -1.30 19.02
CA ALA A 116 3.76 -0.99 17.64
C ALA A 116 4.72 -2.01 16.99
N ASN A 117 5.76 -2.44 17.73
CA ASN A 117 6.69 -3.47 17.25
C ASN A 117 6.03 -4.84 17.09
N ASP A 118 5.17 -5.24 18.04
CA ASP A 118 4.42 -6.50 17.96
C ASP A 118 3.47 -6.47 16.75
N PHE A 119 2.72 -5.38 16.55
CA PHE A 119 1.86 -5.19 15.38
C PHE A 119 2.65 -5.33 14.07
N LEU A 120 3.72 -4.55 13.89
CA LEU A 120 4.56 -4.61 12.69
C LEU A 120 5.14 -6.01 12.46
N THR A 121 5.53 -6.70 13.53
CA THR A 121 6.07 -8.06 13.47
C THR A 121 5.00 -9.03 12.93
N HIS A 122 3.79 -8.98 13.48
CA HIS A 122 2.70 -9.85 13.05
C HIS A 122 2.22 -9.50 11.63
N SER A 123 2.10 -8.22 11.28
CA SER A 123 1.75 -7.79 9.90
C SER A 123 2.77 -8.25 8.87
N ARG A 124 4.07 -8.17 9.17
CA ARG A 124 5.13 -8.72 8.29
C ARG A 124 5.00 -10.23 8.15
N ARG A 125 4.70 -10.94 9.23
CA ARG A 125 4.57 -12.40 9.21
C ARG A 125 3.37 -12.88 8.39
N VAL A 126 2.23 -12.19 8.48
CA VAL A 126 1.07 -12.45 7.62
C VAL A 126 1.45 -12.28 6.14
N LYS A 127 2.17 -11.21 5.78
CA LYS A 127 2.65 -11.00 4.41
C LYS A 127 3.59 -12.11 3.94
N THR A 128 4.49 -12.59 4.81
CA THR A 128 5.38 -13.72 4.51
C THR A 128 4.58 -15.00 4.26
N ILE A 129 3.60 -15.31 5.10
CA ILE A 129 2.76 -16.49 4.97
C ILE A 129 1.91 -16.42 3.69
N ALA A 130 1.27 -15.27 3.43
CA ALA A 130 0.48 -15.08 2.23
C ALA A 130 1.31 -15.26 0.96
N LYS A 131 2.55 -14.74 0.93
CA LYS A 131 3.48 -14.98 -0.18
C LYS A 131 3.83 -16.45 -0.34
N SER A 132 4.07 -17.16 0.77
CA SER A 132 4.38 -18.60 0.75
C SER A 132 3.25 -19.43 0.16
N ILE A 133 2.00 -19.12 0.54
CA ILE A 133 0.81 -19.82 0.02
C ILE A 133 0.68 -19.55 -1.49
N LEU A 134 0.79 -18.29 -1.90
CA LEU A 134 0.66 -17.89 -3.31
C LEU A 134 1.80 -18.42 -4.20
N SER A 135 2.95 -18.80 -3.64
CA SER A 135 4.07 -19.40 -4.38
C SER A 135 4.04 -20.93 -4.44
N ASP A 136 3.29 -21.60 -3.57
CA ASP A 136 3.12 -23.06 -3.59
C ASP A 136 1.99 -23.52 -4.56
N ASP A 137 1.14 -22.60 -5.00
CA ASP A 137 0.05 -22.85 -5.97
C ASP A 137 0.49 -22.71 -7.45
N SER A 138 1.79 -22.58 -7.73
CA SER A 138 2.39 -22.46 -9.08
C SER A 138 3.40 -23.56 -9.38
#